data_AF-A0A178Z2E8-F1
#
_entry.id   AF-A0A178Z2E8-F1
#
_cell.length_a   1.000
_cell.length_b   1.000
_cell.length_c   1.000
_cell.angle_alpha   90.00
_cell.angle_beta   90.00
_cell.angle_gamma   90.00
#
_symmetry.space_group_name_H-M   'P 1'
#
loop_
_entity.id
_entity.type
_entity.pdbx_description
1 polymer ?
#
loop_
_entity_poly.entity_id
_entity_poly.type
_entity_poly.pdbx_seq_one_letter_code
_entity_poly.pdbx_strand_id
1 'polypeptide(L)'
;MAVTVTASLLYLEAESDRPISMYINSPGGSMTAGLSIYDCINYIVPEVSASIGSLLLAGGAAGKRYYLPHSSIILHQPSGGHYGTAADIAIPAKEILRIRSQLNRIYERHLTGSKKMTVDEIEKIMERDSFLSAEKARELGCRRRDPSQ
;
A
#
# COMPACT_ATOMS: atom_id res chain seq x y z
N MET A 1 12.00 2.65 10.72
CA MET A 1 11.44 3.23 9.47
C MET A 1 10.06 3.84 9.68
N ALA A 2 9.03 3.09 10.09
CA ALA A 2 7.68 3.65 10.22
C ALA A 2 7.58 4.89 11.12
N VAL A 3 8.19 4.86 12.31
CA VAL A 3 8.24 6.02 13.22
C VAL A 3 8.79 7.27 12.52
N THR A 4 9.90 7.15 11.79
CA THR A 4 10.53 8.26 11.07
C THR A 4 9.64 8.80 9.97
N VAL A 5 9.03 7.92 9.16
CA VAL A 5 8.13 8.33 8.06
C VAL A 5 6.90 9.03 8.61
N THR A 6 6.25 8.46 9.63
CA THR A 6 5.08 9.07 10.29
C THR A 6 5.42 10.42 10.90
N ALA A 7 6.56 10.54 11.58
CA ALA A 7 7.00 11.83 12.13
C ALA A 7 7.27 12.87 11.05
N SER A 8 7.91 12.49 9.94
CA SER A 8 8.13 13.40 8.80
C SER A 8 6.81 13.87 8.16
N LEU A 9 5.82 12.99 8.05
CA LEU A 9 4.50 13.35 7.50
C LEU A 9 3.78 14.37 8.37
N LEU A 10 3.73 14.12 9.69
CA LEU A 10 3.12 15.04 10.65
C LEU A 10 3.85 16.38 10.73
N TYR A 11 5.18 16.36 10.63
CA TYR A 11 5.98 17.58 10.58
C TYR A 11 5.65 18.41 9.33
N LEU A 12 5.61 17.79 8.15
CA LEU A 12 5.31 18.49 6.90
C LEU A 12 3.88 19.05 6.88
N GLU A 13 2.92 18.33 7.45
CA GLU A 13 1.56 18.83 7.65
C GLU A 13 1.53 20.07 8.55
N ALA A 14 2.25 20.05 9.67
CA ALA A 14 2.29 21.18 10.59
C ALA A 14 2.94 22.44 9.97
N GLU A 15 3.88 22.27 9.05
CA GLU A 15 4.59 23.37 8.39
C GLU A 15 3.76 24.02 7.27
N SER A 16 2.99 23.25 6.50
CA SER A 16 2.16 23.79 5.42
C SER A 16 1.13 22.81 4.87
N ASP A 17 0.07 23.34 4.27
CA ASP A 17 -0.92 22.57 3.50
C ASP A 17 -0.45 22.14 2.10
N ARG A 18 0.86 22.25 1.80
CA ARG A 18 1.39 21.95 0.47
C ARG A 18 1.40 20.43 0.22
N PRO A 19 1.10 19.97 -1.01
CA PRO A 19 1.15 18.54 -1.33
C PRO A 19 2.50 17.90 -1.00
N ILE A 20 2.46 16.70 -0.42
CA ILE A 20 3.66 15.96 -0.02
C ILE A 20 4.00 14.94 -1.11
N SER A 21 5.26 14.91 -1.54
CA SER A 21 5.79 13.88 -2.45
C SER A 21 6.54 12.80 -1.66
N MET A 22 6.04 11.58 -1.71
CA MET A 22 6.61 10.40 -1.06
C MET A 22 7.22 9.45 -2.10
N TYR A 23 8.54 9.29 -2.05
CA TYR A 23 9.27 8.31 -2.84
C TYR A 23 9.48 7.05 -2.00
N ILE A 24 9.08 5.90 -2.51
CA ILE A 24 9.19 4.63 -1.80
C ILE A 24 10.09 3.74 -2.64
N ASN A 25 10.96 2.98 -2.00
CA ASN A 25 11.68 1.89 -2.63
C ASN A 25 11.82 0.84 -1.54
N SER A 26 10.84 -0.07 -1.48
CA SER A 26 10.72 -1.00 -0.38
C SER A 26 10.32 -2.38 -0.90
N PRO A 27 11.01 -3.45 -0.47
CA PRO A 27 10.60 -4.82 -0.74
C PRO A 27 9.41 -5.27 0.13
N GLY A 28 8.88 -4.40 1.01
CA GLY A 28 7.92 -4.75 2.04
C GLY A 28 8.55 -4.79 3.44
N GLY A 29 7.82 -5.35 4.41
CA GLY A 29 8.28 -5.42 5.80
C GLY A 29 7.13 -5.74 6.76
N SER A 30 7.21 -5.21 7.99
CA SER A 30 6.15 -5.39 8.99
C SER A 30 4.82 -4.80 8.51
N MET A 31 3.78 -5.65 8.52
CA MET A 31 2.44 -5.29 8.07
C MET A 31 1.82 -4.18 8.92
N THR A 32 1.95 -4.26 10.24
CA THR A 32 1.42 -3.26 11.16
C THR A 32 2.12 -1.91 11.00
N ALA A 33 3.43 -1.93 10.75
CA ALA A 33 4.20 -0.74 10.45
C ALA A 33 3.81 -0.11 9.10
N GLY A 34 3.48 -0.92 8.09
CA GLY A 34 2.94 -0.43 6.81
C GLY A 34 1.55 0.19 6.97
N LEU A 35 0.67 -0.45 7.75
CA LEU A 35 -0.67 0.05 8.06
C LEU A 35 -0.62 1.37 8.84
N SER A 36 0.29 1.51 9.81
CA SER A 36 0.42 2.78 10.56
C SER A 36 0.85 3.95 9.68
N ILE A 37 1.73 3.72 8.69
CA ILE A 37 2.10 4.75 7.71
C ILE A 37 0.91 5.05 6.80
N TYR A 38 0.21 4.01 6.32
CA TYR A 38 -0.97 4.17 5.48
C TYR A 38 -2.07 5.00 6.19
N ASP A 39 -2.35 4.71 7.46
CA ASP A 39 -3.34 5.46 8.22
C ASP A 39 -2.92 6.92 8.41
N CYS A 40 -1.63 7.18 8.66
CA CYS A 40 -1.09 8.54 8.73
C CYS A 40 -1.27 9.29 7.39
N ILE A 41 -0.98 8.66 6.26
CA ILE A 41 -1.19 9.25 4.92
C ILE A 41 -2.66 9.64 4.70
N ASN A 42 -3.61 8.84 5.17
CA ASN A 42 -5.05 9.13 5.02
C ASN A 42 -5.59 10.08 6.10
N TYR A 43 -4.83 10.32 7.17
CA TYR A 43 -5.20 11.20 8.27
C TYR A 43 -4.83 12.66 7.99
N ILE A 44 -3.64 12.88 7.44
CA ILE A 44 -3.11 14.22 7.24
C ILE A 44 -3.86 14.98 6.13
N VAL A 45 -3.98 16.30 6.27
CA VAL A 45 -4.68 17.17 5.31
C VAL A 45 -3.99 17.25 3.94
N PRO A 46 -2.65 17.39 3.85
CA PRO A 46 -1.99 17.51 2.56
C PRO A 46 -2.09 16.22 1.73
N GLU A 47 -2.41 16.36 0.45
CA GLU A 47 -2.44 15.22 -0.45
C GLU A 47 -1.03 14.62 -0.63
N VAL A 48 -0.91 13.32 -0.35
CA VAL A 48 0.33 12.57 -0.55
C VAL A 48 0.34 11.93 -1.93
N SER A 49 1.38 12.25 -2.68
CA SER A 49 1.73 11.56 -3.92
C SER A 49 2.77 10.49 -3.63
N ALA A 50 2.45 9.22 -3.89
CA ALA A 50 3.31 8.10 -3.55
C ALA A 50 3.87 7.41 -4.81
N SER A 51 5.07 6.85 -4.71
CA SER A 51 5.67 6.04 -5.78
C SER A 51 6.33 4.79 -5.27
N ILE A 52 6.05 3.63 -5.89
CA ILE A 52 6.57 2.26 -5.59
C ILE A 52 6.14 1.75 -4.18
N GLY A 53 6.09 0.43 -3.95
CA GLY A 53 5.53 -0.16 -2.73
C GLY A 53 3.99 -0.18 -2.73
N SER A 54 3.39 -1.34 -2.94
CA SER A 54 1.98 -1.50 -3.35
C SER A 54 0.95 -0.89 -2.39
N LEU A 55 1.05 -1.13 -1.09
CA LEU A 55 0.08 -0.65 -0.10
C LEU A 55 0.15 0.88 0.07
N LEU A 56 1.36 1.42 0.19
CA LEU A 56 1.58 2.86 0.39
C LEU A 56 1.32 3.65 -0.90
N LEU A 57 1.65 3.06 -2.05
CA LEU A 57 1.26 3.58 -3.36
C LEU A 57 -0.26 3.68 -3.48
N ALA A 58 -0.99 2.64 -3.04
CA ALA A 58 -2.45 2.65 -3.04
C ALA A 58 -3.02 3.74 -2.12
N GLY A 59 -2.37 4.00 -0.98
CA GLY A 59 -2.78 5.04 -0.01
C GLY A 59 -2.56 6.48 -0.46
N GLY A 60 -1.80 6.74 -1.53
CA GLY A 60 -1.68 8.09 -2.08
C GLY A 60 -2.98 8.61 -2.70
N ALA A 61 -3.14 9.93 -2.77
CA ALA A 61 -4.35 10.57 -3.31
C ALA A 61 -4.67 10.11 -4.74
N ALA A 62 -5.96 9.93 -5.04
CA ALA A 62 -6.42 9.45 -6.34
C ALA A 62 -5.90 10.36 -7.48
N GLY A 63 -5.33 9.75 -8.53
CA GLY A 63 -4.71 10.50 -9.64
C GLY A 63 -3.31 11.06 -9.36
N LYS A 64 -2.82 10.99 -8.12
CA LYS A 64 -1.48 11.41 -7.68
C LYS A 64 -0.58 10.23 -7.27
N ARG A 65 -0.89 9.03 -7.76
CA ARG A 65 -0.12 7.80 -7.53
C ARG A 65 0.74 7.52 -8.74
N TYR A 66 2.07 7.48 -8.56
CA TYR A 66 2.99 7.48 -9.67
C TYR A 66 3.95 6.28 -9.68
N TYR A 67 4.31 5.77 -10.84
CA TYR A 67 5.38 4.77 -11.00
C TYR A 67 6.42 5.23 -12.03
N LEU A 68 7.66 4.76 -11.89
CA LEU A 68 8.74 4.99 -12.85
C LEU A 68 8.79 3.85 -13.89
N PRO A 69 9.42 4.05 -15.06
CA PRO A 69 9.39 3.08 -16.16
C PRO A 69 9.91 1.68 -15.81
N HIS A 70 10.85 1.59 -14.86
CA HIS A 70 11.48 0.35 -14.42
C HIS A 70 11.00 -0.10 -13.03
N SER A 71 9.93 0.50 -12.52
CA SER A 71 9.34 0.10 -11.25
C SER A 71 8.65 -1.26 -11.37
N SER A 72 8.93 -2.14 -10.42
CA SER A 72 8.17 -3.37 -10.19
C SER A 72 7.30 -3.20 -8.95
N ILE A 73 6.00 -3.44 -9.08
CA ILE A 73 5.07 -3.41 -7.95
C ILE A 73 4.64 -4.84 -7.65
N ILE A 74 4.77 -5.26 -6.40
CA ILE A 74 4.41 -6.61 -5.95
C ILE A 74 3.15 -6.51 -5.08
N LEU A 75 2.11 -7.25 -5.45
CA LEU A 75 0.98 -7.56 -4.57
C LEU A 75 1.21 -8.96 -3.99
N HIS A 76 1.23 -9.09 -2.67
CA HIS A 76 1.38 -10.35 -1.98
C HIS A 76 0.46 -10.41 -0.76
N GLN A 77 0.03 -11.61 -0.39
CA GLN A 77 -0.68 -11.84 0.86
C GLN A 77 0.24 -11.66 2.08
N PRO A 78 -0.29 -11.20 3.23
CA PRO A 78 0.48 -11.19 4.46
C PRO A 78 0.90 -12.63 4.82
N SER A 79 2.15 -12.79 5.23
CA SER A 79 2.72 -14.07 5.65
C SER A 79 3.28 -13.99 7.07
N GLY A 80 3.28 -15.11 7.78
CA GLY A 80 3.80 -15.23 9.14
C GLY A 80 3.84 -16.68 9.59
N GLY A 81 4.83 -17.03 10.42
CA GLY A 81 5.01 -18.37 10.98
C GLY A 81 4.97 -18.35 12.50
N HIS A 82 4.24 -19.29 13.10
CA HIS A 82 4.11 -19.44 14.55
C HIS A 82 4.23 -20.92 14.92
N TYR A 83 4.83 -21.19 16.09
CA TYR A 83 5.04 -22.53 16.63
C TYR A 83 4.71 -22.52 18.12
N GLY A 84 4.16 -23.62 18.65
CA GLY A 84 3.83 -23.73 20.06
C GLY A 84 2.58 -24.56 20.29
N THR A 85 1.85 -24.24 21.37
CA THR A 85 0.57 -24.87 21.68
C THR A 85 -0.47 -24.55 20.60
N ALA A 86 -1.61 -25.25 20.62
CA ALA A 86 -2.71 -24.97 19.71
C ALA A 86 -3.16 -23.49 19.75
N ALA A 87 -3.10 -22.85 20.93
CA ALA A 87 -3.43 -21.43 21.09
C ALA A 87 -2.39 -20.52 20.44
N ASP A 88 -1.09 -20.83 20.60
CA ASP A 88 0.03 -20.07 20.02
C ASP A 88 0.01 -20.09 18.49
N ILE A 89 -0.63 -21.09 17.89
CA ILE A 89 -0.84 -21.19 16.44
C ILE A 89 -2.16 -20.54 16.02
N ALA A 90 -3.26 -20.85 16.72
CA ALA A 90 -4.60 -20.43 16.31
C ALA A 90 -4.83 -18.91 16.43
N ILE A 91 -4.34 -18.28 17.51
CA ILE A 91 -4.55 -16.84 17.74
C ILE A 91 -3.87 -16.01 16.64
N PRO A 92 -2.57 -16.20 16.33
CA PRO A 92 -1.93 -15.42 15.28
C PRO A 92 -2.43 -15.75 13.87
N ALA A 93 -2.80 -17.01 13.60
CA ALA A 93 -3.41 -17.38 12.32
C ALA A 93 -4.72 -16.61 12.07
N LYS A 94 -5.57 -16.49 13.10
CA LYS A 94 -6.80 -15.69 13.03
C LYS A 94 -6.50 -14.21 12.74
N GLU A 95 -5.44 -13.67 13.35
CA GLU A 95 -5.03 -12.29 13.11
C GLU A 95 -4.49 -12.05 11.70
N ILE A 96 -3.71 -12.98 11.15
CA ILE A 96 -3.24 -12.93 9.75
C ILE A 96 -4.44 -12.89 8.79
N LEU A 97 -5.46 -13.73 9.02
CA LEU A 97 -6.67 -13.74 8.20
C LEU A 97 -7.46 -12.42 8.31
N ARG A 98 -7.55 -11.84 9.51
CA ARG A 98 -8.16 -10.53 9.73
C ARG A 98 -7.43 -9.44 8.96
N ILE A 99 -6.10 -9.40 9.06
CA ILE A 99 -5.26 -8.43 8.34
C ILE A 99 -5.38 -8.61 6.84
N ARG A 100 -5.38 -9.85 6.33
CA ARG A 100 -5.60 -10.16 4.91
C ARG A 100 -6.91 -9.56 4.42
N SER A 101 -8.02 -9.81 5.11
CA SER A 101 -9.32 -9.26 4.75
C SER A 101 -9.32 -7.71 4.75
N GLN A 102 -8.64 -7.11 5.72
CA GLN A 102 -8.49 -5.65 5.79
C GLN A 102 -7.69 -5.09 4.60
N LEU A 103 -6.59 -5.73 4.21
CA LEU A 103 -5.80 -5.34 3.04
C LEU A 103 -6.62 -5.45 1.74
N ASN A 104 -7.38 -6.53 1.57
CA ASN A 104 -8.22 -6.70 0.38
C ASN A 104 -9.21 -5.54 0.23
N ARG A 105 -9.81 -5.10 1.33
CA ARG A 105 -10.71 -3.93 1.36
C ARG A 105 -9.98 -2.62 1.09
N ILE A 106 -8.75 -2.46 1.57
CA ILE A 106 -7.92 -1.28 1.28
C ILE A 106 -7.62 -1.23 -0.23
N TYR A 107 -7.20 -2.36 -0.82
CA TYR A 107 -7.00 -2.44 -2.27
C TYR A 107 -8.30 -2.22 -3.04
N GLU A 108 -9.44 -2.75 -2.60
CA GLU A 108 -10.75 -2.52 -3.25
C GLU A 108 -11.11 -1.04 -3.29
N ARG A 109 -10.84 -0.33 -2.20
CA ARG A 109 -11.06 1.11 -2.10
C ARG A 109 -10.21 1.90 -3.09
N HIS A 110 -8.96 1.48 -3.31
CA HIS A 110 -7.96 2.30 -4.01
C HIS A 110 -7.70 1.87 -5.45
N LEU A 111 -7.86 0.60 -5.81
CA LEU A 111 -7.65 0.08 -7.17
C LEU A 111 -8.87 0.40 -8.06
N THR A 112 -9.06 1.69 -8.33
CA THR A 112 -10.18 2.26 -9.08
C THR A 112 -9.78 2.69 -10.49
N GLY A 113 -8.92 1.90 -11.15
CA GLY A 113 -8.44 2.20 -12.50
C GLY A 113 -9.50 2.00 -13.58
N SER A 114 -9.16 1.29 -14.65
CA SER A 114 -10.07 1.07 -15.80
C SER A 114 -11.36 0.34 -15.41
N LYS A 115 -11.30 -0.47 -14.33
CA LYS A 115 -12.44 -1.18 -13.75
C LYS A 115 -12.27 -1.20 -12.23
N LYS A 116 -13.35 -0.92 -11.49
CA LYS A 116 -13.38 -1.17 -10.04
C LYS A 116 -13.38 -2.68 -9.80
N MET A 117 -12.38 -3.16 -9.10
CA MET A 117 -12.25 -4.58 -8.77
C MET A 117 -13.15 -4.93 -7.59
N THR A 118 -13.70 -6.15 -7.58
CA THR A 118 -14.38 -6.69 -6.39
C THR A 118 -13.36 -7.26 -5.40
N VAL A 119 -13.76 -7.42 -4.13
CA VAL A 119 -12.93 -8.10 -3.11
C VAL A 119 -12.47 -9.48 -3.60
N ASP A 120 -13.35 -10.26 -4.23
CA ASP A 120 -13.02 -11.61 -4.74
C ASP A 120 -11.96 -11.58 -5.85
N GLU A 121 -12.01 -10.57 -6.74
CA GLU A 121 -11.00 -10.39 -7.79
C GLU A 121 -9.64 -10.03 -7.17
N ILE A 122 -9.64 -9.20 -6.13
CA ILE A 122 -8.43 -8.81 -5.40
C ILE A 122 -7.84 -10.00 -4.65
N GLU A 123 -8.68 -10.80 -4.00
CA GLU A 123 -8.27 -12.01 -3.30
C GLU A 123 -7.53 -12.98 -4.22
N LYS A 124 -8.05 -13.20 -5.43
CA LYS A 124 -7.40 -14.05 -6.43
C LYS A 124 -6.04 -13.50 -6.87
N ILE A 125 -5.91 -12.19 -7.02
CA ILE A 125 -4.63 -11.56 -7.40
C ILE A 125 -3.62 -11.64 -6.26
N MET A 126 -4.07 -11.52 -5.00
CA MET A 126 -3.19 -11.54 -3.83
C MET A 126 -2.87 -12.95 -3.31
N GLU A 127 -3.56 -13.99 -3.80
CA GLU A 127 -3.36 -15.39 -3.37
C GLU A 127 -1.93 -15.88 -3.62
N ARG A 128 -1.27 -15.33 -4.65
CA ARG A 128 0.16 -15.53 -4.95
C ARG A 128 0.83 -14.19 -5.18
N ASP A 129 2.15 -14.20 -5.12
CA ASP A 129 2.96 -13.03 -5.45
C ASP A 129 2.68 -12.62 -6.90
N SER A 130 2.03 -11.47 -7.04
CA SER A 130 1.66 -10.88 -8.32
C SER A 130 2.59 -9.71 -8.62
N PHE A 131 3.48 -9.90 -9.60
CA PHE A 131 4.36 -8.87 -10.11
C PHE A 131 3.63 -8.07 -11.18
N LEU A 132 3.29 -6.82 -10.85
CA LEU A 132 2.60 -5.92 -11.75
C LEU A 132 3.61 -5.17 -12.61
N SER A 133 3.46 -5.30 -13.92
CA SER A 133 4.14 -4.44 -14.89
C SER A 133 3.64 -2.99 -14.78
N ALA A 134 4.41 -2.05 -15.32
CA ALA A 134 4.01 -0.65 -15.48
C ALA A 134 2.62 -0.50 -16.13
N GLU A 135 2.34 -1.28 -17.18
CA GLU A 135 1.05 -1.24 -17.87
C GLU A 135 -0.08 -1.74 -16.97
N LYS A 136 0.15 -2.83 -16.22
CA LYS A 136 -0.85 -3.36 -15.31
C LYS A 136 -1.13 -2.41 -14.15
N ALA A 137 -0.10 -1.74 -13.63
CA ALA A 137 -0.26 -0.69 -12.63
C ALA A 137 -1.14 0.47 -13.16
N ARG A 138 -1.03 0.79 -14.45
CA ARG A 138 -1.89 1.79 -15.11
C ARG A 138 -3.36 1.38 -15.12
N GLU A 139 -3.64 0.14 -15.50
CA GLU A 139 -4.99 -0.42 -15.48
C GLU A 139 -5.62 -0.41 -14.09
N LEU A 140 -4.79 -0.52 -13.05
CA LEU A 140 -5.19 -0.50 -11.65
C LEU A 140 -5.29 0.92 -11.05
N GLY A 141 -5.09 1.96 -11.86
CA GLY A 141 -5.32 3.35 -11.48
C GLY A 141 -4.08 4.10 -10.98
N CYS A 142 -2.88 3.59 -11.25
CA CYS A 142 -1.62 4.33 -11.08
C CYS A 142 -1.23 5.06 -12.37
N ARG A 143 -0.46 6.13 -12.29
CA ARG A 143 0.03 6.89 -13.46
C ARG A 143 1.52 6.73 -13.62
N ARG A 144 2.02 6.75 -14.85
CA ARG A 144 3.46 6.88 -15.09
C ARG A 144 3.89 8.30 -14.71
N ARG A 145 4.98 8.45 -13.96
CA ARG A 145 5.62 9.76 -13.77
C ARG A 145 6.39 10.11 -15.03
N ASP A 146 6.09 11.26 -15.62
CA ASP A 146 6.92 11.84 -16.68
C ASP A 146 8.04 12.65 -16.02
N PRO A 147 9.33 12.43 -16.34
CA PRO A 147 10.42 13.23 -15.80
C PRO A 147 10.34 14.73 -16.12
N SER A 148 9.47 15.13 -17.06
CA SER A 148 9.29 16.52 -17.50
C SER A 148 8.24 17.32 -16.69
N GLN A 149 7.63 16.74 -15.65
CA GLN A 149 6.69 17.40 -14.72
C GLN A 149 7.06 17.17 -13.25
#